data_AF-A0A1M6WQ98-F1
#
_entry.id   AF-A0A1M6WQ98-F1
#
_cell.length_a   1.000
_cell.length_b   1.000
_cell.length_c   1.000
_cell.angle_alpha   90.00
_cell.angle_beta   90.00
_cell.angle_gamma   90.00
#
_symmetry.space_group_name_H-M   'P 1'
#
loop_
_entity.id
_entity.type
_entity.pdbx_description
1 polymer ?
#
loop_
_entity_poly.entity_id
_entity_poly.type
_entity_poly.pdbx_seq_one_letter_code
_entity_poly.pdbx_strand_id
1 'polypeptide(L)' 'MVYLTATKNEKKAIQTKRYYESQGIPCEIRRNKQTFVLFTVDERYAQQAKQLRLTF' A
#
# COMPACT_ATOMS: atom_id res chain seq x y z
N MET A 1 -2.42 -10.64 -6.48
CA MET A 1 -1.93 -9.66 -5.48
C MET A 1 -0.77 -8.89 -6.07
N VAL A 2 -0.89 -7.58 -6.19
CA VAL A 2 0.09 -6.69 -6.82
C VAL A 2 0.80 -5.88 -5.73
N TYR A 3 2.12 -5.78 -5.84
CA TYR A 3 2.95 -5.01 -4.90
C TYR A 3 2.68 -3.51 -5.03
N LEU A 4 2.49 -2.83 -3.90
CA LEU A 4 2.37 -1.36 -3.84
C LEU A 4 3.64 -0.71 -3.29
N THR A 5 3.99 -1.05 -2.05
CA THR A 5 5.09 -0.42 -1.32
C THR A 5 5.53 -1.28 -0.15
N ALA A 6 6.72 -1.02 0.37
CA ALA A 6 7.26 -1.69 1.55
C ALA A 6 7.88 -0.69 2.51
N THR A 7 7.74 -0.94 3.81
CA THR A 7 8.35 -0.13 4.87
C THR A 7 8.74 -0.99 6.06
N LYS A 8 9.82 -0.62 6.76
CA LYS A 8 10.23 -1.26 8.02
C LYS A 8 9.47 -0.71 9.24
N ASN A 9 8.75 0.40 9.06
CA ASN A 9 8.00 1.05 10.14
C ASN A 9 6.52 0.64 10.08
N GLU A 10 6.09 -0.13 11.07
CA GLU A 10 4.71 -0.62 11.19
C GLU A 10 3.67 0.50 11.18
N LYS A 11 3.90 1.58 11.95
CA LYS A 11 2.98 2.71 12.02
C LYS A 11 2.82 3.36 10.64
N LYS A 12 3.91 3.49 9.90
CA LYS A 12 3.89 4.01 8.53
C LYS A 12 3.13 3.08 7.59
N ALA A 13 3.30 1.76 7.71
CA ALA A 13 2.57 0.78 6.92
C ALA A 13 1.05 0.87 7.14
N ILE A 14 0.62 0.95 8.41
CA ILE A 14 -0.79 1.09 8.78
C ILE A 14 -1.35 2.42 8.27
N GLN A 15 -0.62 3.52 8.42
CA GLN A 15 -1.04 4.83 7.92
C GLN A 15 -1.19 4.82 6.39
N THR A 16 -0.23 4.24 5.67
CA THR A 16 -0.28 4.11 4.21
C THR A 16 -1.44 3.23 3.77
N LYS A 17 -1.72 2.12 4.46
CA LYS A 17 -2.89 1.28 4.20
C LYS A 17 -4.19 2.09 4.34
N ARG A 18 -4.37 2.77 5.46
CA ARG A 18 -5.57 3.60 5.70
C ARG A 18 -5.74 4.70 4.65
N TYR A 19 -4.64 5.32 4.23
CA TYR A 19 -4.66 6.31 3.16
C TYR A 19 -5.19 5.69 1.85
N TYR A 20 -4.61 4.59 1.39
CA TYR A 20 -5.07 3.93 0.17
C TYR A 20 -6.51 3.43 0.28
N GLU A 21 -6.90 2.84 1.42
CA GLU A 21 -8.30 2.43 1.67
C GLU A 21 -9.27 3.62 1.60
N SER A 22 -8.89 4.80 2.13
CA SER A 22 -9.72 6.01 2.05
C SER A 22 -9.90 6.52 0.61
N GLN A 23 -8.98 6.18 -0.29
CA GLN A 23 -9.03 6.51 -1.72
C GLN A 23 -9.75 5.42 -2.54
N GLY A 24 -10.37 4.44 -1.87
CA GLY A 24 -11.06 3.32 -2.51
C GLY A 24 -10.13 2.24 -3.06
N ILE A 25 -8.88 2.20 -2.61
CA ILE A 25 -7.89 1.20 -3.04
C ILE A 25 -7.79 0.10 -1.96
N PRO A 26 -8.39 -1.09 -2.19
CA PRO A 26 -8.28 -2.20 -1.26
C PRO A 26 -6.83 -2.67 -1.18
N CYS A 27 -6.28 -2.67 0.03
CA CYS A 27 -4.89 -3.06 0.25
C CYS A 27 -4.70 -3.86 1.54
N GLU A 28 -3.73 -4.77 1.49
CA GLU A 28 -3.39 -5.69 2.56
C GLU A 28 -1.93 -5.52 2.96
N ILE A 29 -1.66 -5.52 4.25
CA ILE A 29 -0.30 -5.52 4.78
C ILE A 29 0.11 -6.96 5.04
N ARG A 30 1.21 -7.40 4.44
CA ARG A 30 1.88 -8.65 4.77
C ARG A 30 3.22 -8.35 5.42
N ARG A 31 3.50 -9.01 6.53
CA ARG A 31 4.79 -8.91 7.21
C ARG A 31 5.75 -9.95 6.63
N ASN A 32 6.88 -9.49 6.12
CA ASN A 32 8.00 -10.33 5.72
C ASN A 32 9.21 -10.01 6.62
N LYS A 33 9.47 -10.87 7.60
CA LYS A 33 10.48 -10.67 8.66
C LYS A 33 10.26 -9.34 9.41
N GLN A 34 11.07 -8.32 9.12
CA GLN A 34 11.00 -6.97 9.71
C GLN A 34 10.41 -5.92 8.75
N THR A 35 9.98 -6.33 7.56
CA THR A 35 9.43 -5.42 6.54
C THR A 35 7.93 -5.65 6.39
N PHE A 36 7.17 -4.57 6.42
CA PHE A 36 5.73 -4.54 6.14
C PHE A 36 5.54 -4.19 4.68
N VAL A 37 4.95 -5.10 3.92
CA VAL A 37 4.73 -4.98 2.48
C VAL A 37 3.24 -4.82 2.22
N LEU A 38 2.87 -3.77 1.50
CA LEU A 38 1.49 -3.53 1.08
C LEU A 38 1.26 -4.14 -0.29
N PHE A 39 0.17 -4.89 -0.40
CA PHE A 39 -0.33 -5.47 -1.63
C PHE A 39 -1.73 -4.95 -1.91
N THR A 40 -2.13 -4.94 -3.18
CA THR A 40 -3.53 -4.75 -3.60
C THR A 40 -3.99 -5.95 -4.42
N VAL A 41 -5.30 -6.04 -4.65
CA VAL A 41 -5.93 -7.15 -5.36
C VAL A 41 -5.67 -7.10 -6.86
N ASP A 42 -5.63 -5.90 -7.45
CA ASP A 42 -5.62 -5.68 -8.91
C ASP A 42 -4.58 -4.63 -9.35
N GLU A 43 -4.12 -4.73 -10.59
CA GLU A 43 -3.14 -3.82 -11.18
C GLU A 43 -3.72 -2.41 -11.39
N ARG A 44 -5.03 -2.28 -11.64
CA ARG A 44 -5.70 -0.98 -11.77
C ARG A 44 -5.54 -0.13 -10.51
N TYR A 45 -5.74 -0.74 -9.35
CA TYR A 45 -5.54 -0.10 -8.06
C TYR A 45 -4.08 0.22 -7.78
N ALA A 46 -3.15 -0.61 -8.29
CA ALA A 46 -1.72 -0.33 -8.19
C ALA A 46 -1.31 0.90 -9.02
N GLN A 47 -1.89 1.05 -10.22
CA GLN A 47 -1.69 2.25 -11.04
C GLN A 47 -2.28 3.50 -10.38
N GLN A 48 -3.50 3.39 -9.81
CA GLN A 48 -4.13 4.49 -9.07
C GLN A 48 -3.30 4.89 -7.83
N ALA A 49 -2.80 3.93 -7.06
CA ALA A 49 -1.91 4.17 -5.93
C ALA A 49 -0.60 4.86 -6.38
N LYS A 50 -0.04 4.47 -7.54
CA LYS A 50 1.15 5.10 -8.12
C LYS A 50 0.89 6.55 -8.52
N GLN A 51 -0.29 6.85 -9.08
CA GLN A 51 -0.70 8.22 -9.40
C GLN A 51 -0.84 9.09 -8.15
N LEU A 52 -1.49 8.57 -7.09
CA LEU A 52 -1.64 9.27 -5.81
C LEU A 52 -0.31 9.57 -5.13
N ARG A 53 0.70 8.71 -5.33
CA ARG A 53 2.06 8.91 -4.81
C ARG A 53 2.82 10.00 -5.57
N LEU A 54 2.52 10.24 -6.85
CA LEU A 54 3.17 11.25 -7.68
C LEU A 54 2.65 12.68 -7.42
N THR A 55 1.58 12.82 -6.66
CA THR A 55 0.98 14.13 -6.32
C THR A 55 1.58 14.76 -5.05
N PHE A 56 2.58 14.12 -4.43
CA PHE A 56 3.29 14.57 -3.22
C PHE A 56 4.80 14.60 -3.41
#